data_AF-A0A9X8YPP7-F1
#
_entry.id   AF-A0A9X8YPP7-F1
#
_cell.length_a   1.000
_cell.length_b   1.000
_cell.length_c   1.000
_cell.angle_alpha   90.00
_cell.angle_beta   90.00
_cell.angle_gamma   90.00
#
_symmetry.space_group_name_H-M   'P 1'
#
loop_
_entity.id
_entity.type
_entity.pdbx_description
1 polymer ?
#
loop_
_entity_poly.entity_id
_entity_poly.type
_entity_poly.pdbx_seq_one_letter_code
_entity_poly.pdbx_strand_id
1 'polypeptide(L)' 'MKSTDTAQPNAKNLLQLDQQLCFALYSANLALHKVYRKLLNQLELTYPQYLVMMVLWERDRVTVSDIGERLFLDSATLT' A
#
# COMPACT_ATOMS: atom_id res chain seq x y z
N MET A 1 47.59 -3.79 -21.93
CA MET A 1 46.37 -4.47 -22.45
C MET A 1 45.37 -4.54 -21.30
N LYS A 2 44.21 -3.89 -21.48
CA LYS A 2 43.00 -3.86 -20.62
C LYS A 2 43.16 -3.50 -19.13
N SER A 3 43.11 -2.20 -18.85
CA SER A 3 42.59 -1.70 -17.56
C SER A 3 41.11 -2.05 -17.49
N THR A 4 40.74 -2.88 -16.53
CA THR A 4 39.35 -3.18 -16.17
C THR A 4 38.76 -1.93 -15.53
N ASP A 5 38.03 -1.14 -16.30
CA ASP A 5 37.15 -0.09 -15.81
C ASP A 5 35.92 -0.74 -15.16
N THR A 6 36.04 -1.08 -13.88
CA THR A 6 34.88 -1.35 -13.04
C THR A 6 34.13 -0.05 -12.85
N ALA A 7 33.16 0.21 -13.74
CA ALA A 7 32.18 1.28 -13.58
C ALA A 7 31.40 1.06 -12.27
N GLN A 8 31.89 1.68 -11.19
CA GLN A 8 31.14 1.79 -9.95
C GLN A 8 29.83 2.54 -10.26
N PRO A 9 28.66 2.01 -9.86
CA PRO A 9 27.42 2.72 -10.06
C PRO A 9 27.50 4.04 -9.31
N ASN A 10 27.50 5.16 -10.03
CA ASN A 10 27.45 6.50 -9.46
C ASN A 10 26.30 6.53 -8.45
N ALA A 11 26.60 6.64 -7.16
CA ALA A 11 25.61 6.62 -6.07
C ALA A 11 24.47 7.62 -6.25
N LYS A 12 24.70 8.66 -7.07
CA LYS A 12 23.69 9.64 -7.52
C LYS A 12 22.57 9.05 -8.37
N ASN A 13 22.82 8.02 -9.18
CA ASN A 13 21.78 7.33 -9.97
C ASN A 13 20.87 6.49 -9.08
N LEU A 14 21.44 5.80 -8.08
CA LEU A 14 20.71 4.95 -7.14
C LEU A 14 19.71 5.69 -6.25
N LEU A 15 19.75 7.03 -6.20
CA LEU A 15 18.80 7.88 -5.47
C LEU A 15 17.81 8.60 -6.39
N GLN A 16 17.80 8.30 -7.68
CA GLN A 16 16.78 8.83 -8.59
C GLN A 16 15.42 8.19 -8.28
N LEU A 17 14.39 9.03 -8.23
CA LEU A 17 13.03 8.65 -7.86
C LEU A 17 12.47 7.53 -8.75
N ASP A 18 12.73 7.62 -10.06
CA ASP A 18 12.27 6.65 -11.06
C ASP A 18 12.98 5.29 -10.94
N GLN A 19 14.09 5.21 -10.22
CA GLN A 19 14.81 3.96 -9.92
C GLN A 19 14.38 3.36 -8.58
N GLN A 20 13.46 3.99 -7.83
CA GLN A 20 13.03 3.52 -6.52
C GLN A 20 11.75 2.68 -6.59
N LEU A 21 11.85 1.41 -6.18
CA LEU A 21 10.66 0.55 -6.00
C LEU A 21 9.67 1.12 -4.99
N CYS A 22 10.16 1.76 -3.91
CA CYS A 22 9.28 2.36 -2.90
C CYS A 22 8.40 3.47 -3.48
N PHE A 23 8.94 4.26 -4.42
CA PHE A 23 8.17 5.31 -5.09
C PHE A 23 7.16 4.73 -6.09
N ALA A 24 7.55 3.70 -6.84
CA ALA A 24 6.63 2.98 -7.72
C ALA A 24 5.44 2.41 -6.92
N LEU A 25 5.70 1.79 -5.76
CA LEU A 25 4.65 1.26 -4.90
C LEU A 25 3.77 2.37 -4.29
N TYR A 26 4.38 3.45 -3.82
CA TYR A 26 3.66 4.60 -3.27
C TYR A 26 2.73 5.24 -4.31
N SER A 27 3.23 5.53 -5.51
CA SER A 27 2.44 6.13 -6.59
C SER A 27 1.30 5.22 -7.04
N ALA A 28 1.53 3.91 -7.13
CA ALA A 28 0.49 2.93 -7.41
C ALA A 28 -0.58 2.89 -6.31
N ASN A 29 -0.19 2.86 -5.04
CA ASN A 29 -1.13 2.88 -3.91
C ASN A 29 -1.98 4.16 -3.89
N LEU A 30 -1.36 5.32 -4.17
CA LEU A 30 -2.06 6.60 -4.28
C LEU A 30 -3.08 6.60 -5.44
N ALA A 31 -2.72 6.04 -6.60
CA ALA A 31 -3.63 5.90 -7.73
C ALA A 31 -4.80 4.98 -7.38
N LEU A 32 -4.53 3.86 -6.70
CA LEU A 32 -5.54 2.92 -6.24
C LEU A 32 -6.55 3.60 -5.28
N HIS A 33 -6.06 4.33 -4.28
CA HIS A 33 -6.91 5.08 -3.36
C HIS A 33 -7.82 6.09 -4.07
N LYS A 34 -7.32 6.78 -5.11
CA LYS A 34 -8.14 7.73 -5.90
C LYS A 34 -9.29 7.02 -6.63
N VAL A 35 -9.01 5.85 -7.21
CA VAL A 35 -10.04 5.04 -7.88
C VAL A 35 -11.10 4.58 -6.88
N TYR A 36 -10.68 3.95 -5.77
CA TYR A 36 -11.61 3.47 -4.75
C TYR A 36 -12.40 4.58 -4.09
N ARG A 37 -11.80 5.74 -3.82
CA ARG A 37 -12.53 6.89 -3.26
C ARG A 37 -13.71 7.28 -4.16
N LYS A 38 -13.54 7.27 -5.48
CA LYS A 38 -14.62 7.61 -6.42
C LYS A 38 -15.72 6.54 -6.41
N LEU A 39 -15.35 5.27 -6.39
CA LEU A 39 -16.31 4.14 -6.39
C LEU A 39 -17.10 4.07 -5.08
N LEU A 40 -16.40 4.21 -3.95
CA LEU A 40 -16.98 4.08 -2.62
C LEU A 40 -17.78 5.31 -2.18
N ASN A 41 -17.65 6.45 -2.89
CA ASN A 41 -18.37 7.68 -2.56
C ASN A 41 -19.90 7.50 -2.57
N GLN A 42 -20.42 6.62 -3.43
CA GLN A 42 -21.85 6.31 -3.49
C GLN A 42 -22.34 5.47 -2.29
N LEU A 43 -21.42 4.77 -1.64
CA LEU A 43 -21.69 3.91 -0.48
C LEU A 43 -21.36 4.62 0.84
N GLU A 44 -20.88 5.88 0.77
CA GLU A 44 -20.40 6.65 1.91
C GLU A 44 -19.30 5.92 2.72
N LEU A 45 -18.49 5.11 2.03
CA LEU A 45 -17.40 4.35 2.64
C LEU A 45 -16.04 4.95 2.34
N THR A 46 -15.16 4.90 3.34
CA THR A 46 -13.72 5.10 3.15
C THR A 46 -13.04 3.80 2.71
N TYR A 47 -11.83 3.90 2.14
CA TYR A 47 -11.07 2.71 1.74
C TYR A 47 -10.79 1.76 2.92
N PRO A 48 -10.35 2.21 4.12
CA PRO A 48 -10.20 1.32 5.28
C PRO A 48 -11.50 0.65 5.72
N GLN A 49 -12.62 1.40 5.77
CA GLN A 49 -13.93 0.81 6.11
C GLN A 49 -14.33 -0.25 5.08
N TYR A 50 -14.05 -0.02 3.80
CA TYR A 50 -14.28 -1.03 2.75
C TYR A 50 -13.45 -2.31 2.98
N LEU A 51 -12.19 -2.20 3.42
CA LEU A 51 -11.39 -3.37 3.77
C LEU A 51 -12.01 -4.16 4.94
N VAL A 52 -12.50 -3.45 5.97
CA VAL A 52 -13.22 -4.07 7.10
C VAL A 52 -14.47 -4.81 6.61
N MET A 53 -15.25 -4.19 5.71
CA MET A 53 -16.43 -4.81 5.12
C MET A 53 -16.09 -6.09 4.33
N MET A 54 -14.97 -6.11 3.59
CA MET A 54 -14.53 -7.33 2.90
C MET A 54 -14.25 -8.49 3.86
N VAL A 55 -13.65 -8.22 5.02
CA VAL A 55 -13.42 -9.26 6.05
C VAL A 55 -14.74 -9.76 6.62
N LEU A 56 -15.66 -8.85 6.94
CA LEU A 56 -16.98 -9.19 7.51
C LEU A 56 -17.88 -9.93 6.51
N TRP A 57 -17.76 -9.64 5.21
CA TRP A 57 -18.50 -10.37 4.16
C TRP A 57 -17.95 -11.77 3.92
N GLU A 58 -16.65 -11.99 4.12
CA GLU A 58 -16.06 -13.33 4.00
C GLU A 58 -16.44 -14.22 5.19
N ARG A 59 -16.47 -13.67 6.40
CA ARG A 59 -16.78 -14.41 7.62
C ARG A 59 -17.56 -13.54 8.59
N ASP A 60 -18.69 -14.08 9.05
CA ASP A 60 -19.49 -13.45 10.11
C ASP A 60 -18.89 -13.72 11.50
N ARG A 61 -19.23 -12.86 12.48
CA ARG A 61 -18.79 -12.94 13.90
C ARG A 61 -17.27 -12.92 14.10
N VAL A 62 -16.57 -12.08 13.33
CA VAL A 62 -15.13 -11.85 13.46
C VAL A 62 -14.88 -10.78 14.53
N THR A 63 -13.88 -10.97 15.39
CA THR A 63 -13.57 -9.98 16.44
C THR A 63 -12.77 -8.81 15.85
N VAL A 64 -12.77 -7.66 16.55
CA VAL A 64 -11.97 -6.49 16.13
C VAL A 64 -10.47 -6.83 16.06
N SER A 65 -9.99 -7.69 16.96
CA SER A 65 -8.60 -8.17 16.96
C SER A 65 -8.29 -8.95 15.68
N ASP A 66 -9.18 -9.86 15.28
CA ASP A 66 -8.99 -10.66 14.07
C ASP A 66 -8.98 -9.78 12.80
N ILE A 67 -9.80 -8.73 12.77
CA ILE A 67 -9.82 -7.76 11.65
C ILE A 67 -8.50 -6.98 11.61
N GLY A 68 -8.01 -6.52 12.76
CA GLY A 68 -6.72 -5.83 12.88
C GLY A 68 -5.56 -6.70 12.40
N GLU A 69 -5.50 -7.96 12.85
CA GLU A 69 -4.49 -8.93 12.41
C GLU A 69 -4.54 -9.18 10.90
N ARG A 70 -5.74 -9.38 10.33
CA ARG A 70 -5.87 -9.72 8.91
C ARG A 70 -5.60 -8.53 7.97
N LEU A 71 -5.88 -7.31 8.42
CA LEU A 71 -5.65 -6.10 7.63
C LEU A 71 -4.30 -5.43 7.95
N PHE A 72 -3.50 -6.00 8.85
CA PHE A 72 -2.27 -5.38 9.37
C PHE A 72 -2.49 -3.94 9.86
N LEU A 73 -3.64 -3.73 10.51
CA LEU A 73 -4.01 -2.44 11.09
C LEU A 73 -3.83 -2.51 12.60
N ASP A 74 -3.12 -1.52 13.15
CA ASP A 74 -3.02 -1.38 14.60
C ASP A 74 -4.41 -1.12 15.18
N SER A 75 -4.70 -1.72 16.34
CA SER A 75 -6.01 -1.63 16.98
C SER A 75 -6.46 -0.18 17.26
N ALA A 76 -5.51 0.76 17.40
CA ALA A 76 -5.76 2.20 17.53
C ALA A 76 -6.34 2.87 16.27
N THR A 77 -6.24 2.20 15.11
CA THR A 77 -6.87 2.62 13.84
C THR A 77 -8.28 2.02 13.68
N LEU A 78 -8.64 1.03 14.51
CA LEU A 78 -9.91 0.30 14.46
C LEU A 78 -10.91 0.66 15.58
N THR A 79 -10.48 1.29 16.67
CA THR A 79 -11.34 1.81 17.75
C THR A 79 -12.04 3.11 17.36
#